data_AF-A0ABD4KWL6-F1
#
_entry.id   AF-A0ABD4KWL6-F1
#
_cell.length_a   1.000
_cell.length_b   1.000
_cell.length_c   1.000
_cell.angle_alpha   90.00
_cell.angle_beta   90.00
_cell.angle_gamma   90.00
#
_symmetry.space_group_name_H-M   'P 1'
#
loop_
_entity.id
_entity.type
_entity.pdbx_description
1 polymer ?
#
loop_
_entity_poly.entity_id
_entity_poly.type
_entity_poly.pdbx_seq_one_letter_code
_entity_poly.pdbx_strand_id
1 'polypeptide(L)' 'MLKLKPVFHNPPEIFNPTPFGFCHTVKAPSKGELVYISGQSGGEGIEYKLSSDFLHQTCILLSNLEIALNAH' A
#
# COMPACT_ATOMS: atom_id res chain seq x y z
N MET A 1 4.93 -23.46 20.13
CA MET A 1 4.61 -22.03 19.92
C MET A 1 4.04 -21.87 18.52
N LEU A 2 2.81 -21.36 18.37
CA LEU A 2 2.29 -20.98 17.06
C LEU A 2 3.16 -19.84 16.52
N LYS A 3 3.83 -20.08 15.38
CA LYS A 3 4.45 -18.99 14.62
C LYS A 3 3.30 -18.13 14.09
N LEU A 4 3.14 -16.94 14.64
CA LEU A 4 2.29 -15.92 14.04
C LEU A 4 2.74 -15.73 12.57
N LYS A 5 1.79 -15.70 11.65
CA LYS A 5 2.06 -15.51 10.23
C LYS A 5 1.92 -14.03 9.87
N PRO A 6 2.66 -13.52 8.88
CA PRO A 6 2.40 -12.20 8.34
C PRO A 6 0.98 -12.14 7.74
N VAL A 7 0.33 -10.99 7.89
CA VAL A 7 -0.95 -10.68 7.24
C VAL A 7 -0.69 -9.63 6.15
N PHE A 8 -1.23 -9.88 4.96
CA PHE A 8 -1.05 -9.04 3.79
C PHE A 8 -2.34 -8.26 3.53
N HIS A 9 -2.26 -6.95 3.28
CA HIS A 9 -3.43 -6.09 3.05
C HIS A 9 -3.28 -5.25 1.78
N ASN A 10 -4.34 -5.24 0.98
CA ASN A 10 -4.51 -4.45 -0.24
C ASN A 10 -5.81 -3.64 -0.11
N PRO A 11 -5.74 -2.34 0.22
CA PRO A 11 -6.93 -1.49 0.32
C PRO A 11 -7.65 -1.40 -1.04
N PRO A 12 -8.99 -1.50 -1.10
CA PRO A 12 -9.74 -1.49 -2.35
C PRO A 12 -9.77 -0.12 -3.07
N GLU A 13 -9.41 0.96 -2.38
CA GLU A 13 -9.43 2.34 -2.90
C GLU A 13 -8.27 2.61 -3.88
N ILE A 14 -7.20 1.81 -3.80
CA ILE A 14 -6.01 1.91 -4.65
C ILE A 14 -5.87 0.67 -5.52
N PHE A 15 -4.98 0.76 -6.51
CA PHE A 15 -4.65 -0.30 -7.45
C PHE A 15 -4.46 -1.68 -6.79
N ASN A 16 -4.94 -2.75 -7.44
CA ASN A 16 -4.77 -4.11 -6.93
C ASN A 16 -3.42 -4.71 -7.37
N PRO A 17 -2.45 -4.92 -6.45
CA PRO A 17 -1.12 -5.41 -6.78
C PRO A 17 -1.05 -6.93 -6.90
N THR A 18 -2.12 -7.66 -6.54
CA THR A 18 -2.15 -9.13 -6.47
C THR A 18 -1.73 -9.79 -7.80
N PRO A 19 -2.21 -9.33 -8.98
CA PRO A 19 -1.79 -9.90 -10.27
C PRO A 19 -0.28 -9.73 -10.57
N PHE A 20 0.39 -8.82 -9.86
CA PHE A 20 1.81 -8.48 -10.03
C PHE A 20 2.70 -9.12 -8.96
N GLY A 21 2.14 -9.97 -8.09
CA GLY A 21 2.92 -10.77 -7.13
C GLY A 21 3.39 -10.00 -5.89
N PHE A 22 2.78 -8.85 -5.56
CA PHE A 22 3.08 -8.11 -4.34
C PHE A 22 1.79 -7.64 -3.62
N CYS A 23 1.96 -7.00 -2.47
CA CYS A 23 0.89 -6.40 -1.68
C CYS A 23 1.26 -4.97 -1.25
N HIS A 24 0.27 -4.14 -0.92
CA HIS A 24 0.54 -2.77 -0.46
C HIS A 24 1.19 -2.78 0.91
N THR A 25 0.69 -3.60 1.84
CA THR A 25 1.20 -3.64 3.20
C THR A 25 1.27 -5.06 3.78
N VAL A 26 2.22 -5.25 4.71
CA VAL A 26 2.38 -6.46 5.50
C VAL A 26 2.44 -6.10 6.98
N LYS A 27 1.57 -6.70 7.78
CA LYS A 27 1.68 -6.72 9.24
C LYS A 27 2.41 -7.99 9.65
N ALA A 28 3.66 -7.85 10.10
CA ALA A 28 4.50 -8.98 10.48
C ALA A 28 4.54 -9.16 12.01
N PRO A 29 4.67 -10.40 12.51
CA PRO A 29 4.86 -10.63 13.92
C PRO A 29 6.11 -9.92 14.44
N SER A 30 5.95 -9.06 15.44
CA SER A 30 7.06 -8.32 16.03
C SER A 30 6.84 -8.04 17.51
N LYS A 31 7.87 -7.58 18.22
CA LYS A 31 7.72 -7.01 19.56
C LYS A 31 7.26 -5.56 19.42
N GLY A 32 5.98 -5.38 19.05
CA GLY A 32 5.36 -4.09 18.74
C GLY A 32 4.43 -4.19 17.52
N GLU A 33 3.85 -3.05 17.14
CA GLU A 33 3.03 -2.91 15.95
C GLU A 33 3.92 -2.40 14.79
N LEU A 34 4.24 -3.29 13.85
CA LEU A 34 5.02 -2.94 12.66
C LEU A 34 4.21 -3.27 11.40
N VAL A 35 4.09 -2.26 10.54
CA VAL A 35 3.51 -2.37 9.20
C VAL A 35 4.61 -2.03 8.19
N TYR A 36 4.87 -2.95 7.27
CA TYR A 36 5.80 -2.76 6.15
C TYR A 36 4.99 -2.33 4.94
N ILE A 37 5.32 -1.20 4.33
CA ILE A 37 4.57 -0.60 3.23
C ILE A 37 5.44 -0.67 1.96
N SER A 38 4.91 -1.23 0.88
CA SER A 38 5.54 -1.20 -0.43
C SER A 38 5.66 0.24 -0.93
N GLY A 39 6.57 0.51 -1.88
CA GLY A 39 6.67 1.83 -2.48
C GLY A 39 5.33 2.27 -3.08
N GLN A 40 4.79 3.41 -2.63
CA GLN A 40 3.59 4.00 -3.21
C GLN A 40 3.97 4.91 -4.37
N SER A 41 3.11 5.00 -5.37
CA SER A 41 3.30 5.86 -6.55
C SER A 41 2.17 6.90 -6.64
N GLY A 42 2.33 7.86 -7.56
CA GLY A 42 1.28 8.80 -7.93
C GLY A 42 0.21 8.22 -8.86
N GLY A 43 0.08 6.89 -8.95
CA GLY A 43 -0.98 6.24 -9.74
C GLY A 43 -2.34 6.41 -9.09
N GLU A 44 -3.33 6.84 -9.86
CA GLU A 44 -4.65 7.23 -9.38
C GLU A 44 -5.67 6.11 -9.58
N GLY A 45 -6.36 5.79 -8.47
CA GLY A 45 -7.45 4.84 -8.42
C GLY A 45 -7.06 3.42 -8.88
N ILE A 46 -8.09 2.62 -9.16
CA ILE A 46 -7.92 1.21 -9.51
C ILE A 46 -7.30 0.99 -10.90
N GLU A 47 -7.50 1.95 -11.81
CA GLU A 47 -6.97 1.91 -13.19
C GLU A 47 -5.51 2.40 -13.28
N TYR A 48 -4.93 2.84 -12.16
CA TYR A 48 -3.53 3.28 -12.06
C TYR A 48 -3.14 4.33 -13.11
N LYS A 49 -3.99 5.35 -13.28
CA LYS A 49 -3.70 6.45 -14.21
C LYS A 49 -2.60 7.33 -13.64
N LEU A 50 -1.66 7.75 -14.48
CA LEU A 50 -0.55 8.59 -14.06
C LEU A 50 -0.65 9.96 -14.74
N SER A 51 -0.79 11.01 -13.93
CA SER A 51 -0.72 12.40 -14.41
C SER A 51 0.66 12.73 -14.98
N SER A 52 0.75 13.66 -15.95
CA SER A 52 2.03 14.19 -16.41
C SER A 52 2.63 15.26 -15.47
N ASP A 53 1.86 15.76 -14.50
CA ASP A 53 2.31 16.73 -13.51
C ASP A 53 2.95 16.03 -12.30
N PHE A 54 4.23 16.32 -12.06
CA PHE A 54 5.00 15.74 -10.96
C PHE A 54 4.50 16.17 -9.57
N LEU A 55 4.04 17.42 -9.42
CA LEU A 55 3.49 17.88 -8.15
C LEU A 55 2.22 17.10 -7.83
N HIS A 56 1.34 16.95 -8.82
CA HIS A 56 0.13 16.14 -8.70
C HIS A 56 0.46 14.69 -8.35
N GLN A 57 1.42 14.06 -9.05
CA GLN A 57 1.86 12.70 -8.71
C GLN A 57 2.35 12.57 -7.26
N THR A 58 3.06 13.58 -6.75
CA THR A 58 3.56 13.59 -5.37
C THR A 58 2.40 13.66 -4.37
N CYS A 59 1.39 14.49 -4.64
CA CYS A 59 0.18 14.56 -3.81
C CYS A 59 -0.57 13.22 -3.80
N ILE A 60 -0.75 12.59 -4.97
CA ILE A 60 -1.41 11.28 -5.07
C ILE A 60 -0.60 10.19 -4.35
N LEU A 61 0.73 10.21 -4.46
CA LEU A 61 1.61 9.28 -3.73
C LEU A 61 1.40 9.37 -2.23
N LEU A 62 1.34 10.57 -1.67
CA LEU A 62 1.10 10.77 -0.23
C LEU A 62 -0.30 10.33 0.18
N SER A 63 -1.31 10.60 -0.64
CA SER A 63 -2.69 10.11 -0.43
C SER A 63 -2.76 8.57 -0.43
N ASN A 64 -2.11 7.92 -1.39
CA ASN A 64 -2.02 6.45 -1.45
C ASN A 64 -1.32 5.86 -0.23
N LEU A 65 -0.29 6.55 0.29
CA LEU A 65 0.39 6.17 1.53
C LEU A 65 -0.53 6.28 2.75
N GLU A 66 -1.34 7.33 2.83
CA GLU A 66 -2.33 7.50 3.89
C GLU A 66 -3.41 6.40 3.85
N ILE A 67 -3.93 6.08 2.66
CA ILE A 67 -4.88 4.97 2.46
C ILE A 67 -4.26 3.64 2.92
N ALA A 68 -3.02 3.37 2.50
CA ALA A 68 -2.31 2.15 2.88
C ALA A 68 -2.09 2.03 4.40
N LEU A 69 -1.81 3.15 5.08
CA LEU A 69 -1.59 3.18 6.51
C LEU A 69 -2.90 3.04 7.31
N ASN A 70 -3.97 3.72 6.90
CA ASN A 70 -5.28 3.70 7.57
C ASN A 70 -6.03 2.36 7.44
N ALA A 71 -5.49 1.41 6.67
CA ALA A 71 -6.03 0.06 6.55
C ALA A 71 -5.66 -0.90 7.70
N HIS A 72 -4.95 -0.40 8.74
CA HIS A 72 -4.51 -1.13 9.94
C HIS A 72 -5.03 -0.50 11.22
#